data_AF-A0A5C7IHT4-F1
#
_entry.id   AF-A0A5C7IHT4-F1
#
_cell.length_a   1.000
_cell.length_b   1.000
_cell.length_c   1.000
_cell.angle_alpha   90.00
_cell.angle_beta   90.00
_cell.angle_gamma   90.00
#
_symmetry.space_group_name_H-M   'P 1'
#
loop_
_entity.id
_entity.type
_entity.pdbx_description
1 polymer ?
#
loop_
_entity_poly.entity_id
_entity_poly.type
_entity_poly.pdbx_seq_one_letter_code
_entity_poly.pdbx_strand_id
1 'polypeptide(L)'
;MNVMVPSEVRETTPSPLSNLEVLNFVCYDRPTVFTIAKVVDSLLWFAPHTKTISVDKDEFSFEFRFTYKKQLIYEGEIVSCCKSLPISCWHHCVEAVKVVFKEGSNKIRYTLKGADIWEQIVTLCEVWQRMKST
;
A
#
# COMPACT_ATOMS: atom_id res chain seq x y z
N MET A 1 -16.37 -9.03 2.07
CA MET A 1 -15.72 -8.19 1.03
C MET A 1 -14.41 -8.89 0.67
N ASN A 2 -14.24 -9.38 -0.56
CA ASN A 2 -12.98 -10.00 -0.95
C ASN A 2 -11.98 -8.87 -1.25
N VAL A 3 -11.03 -8.65 -0.34
CA VAL A 3 -10.03 -7.58 -0.47
C VAL A 3 -8.99 -7.93 -1.53
N MET A 4 -8.85 -9.20 -1.91
CA MET A 4 -7.86 -9.68 -2.89
C MET A 4 -8.48 -9.78 -4.29
N VAL A 5 -8.74 -8.64 -4.91
CA VAL A 5 -9.20 -8.58 -6.31
C VAL A 5 -8.01 -8.80 -7.26
N PRO A 6 -8.10 -9.70 -8.26
CA PRO A 6 -7.01 -9.94 -9.21
C PRO A 6 -6.57 -8.66 -9.94
N SER A 7 -5.27 -8.54 -10.22
CA SER A 7 -4.67 -7.39 -10.91
C SER A 7 -5.40 -7.03 -12.21
N GLU A 8 -5.78 -8.02 -13.00
CA GLU A 8 -6.42 -7.87 -14.31
C GLU A 8 -7.78 -7.17 -14.19
N VAL A 9 -8.51 -7.47 -13.10
CA VAL A 9 -9.80 -6.82 -12.80
C VAL A 9 -9.57 -5.42 -12.28
N ARG A 10 -8.58 -5.24 -11.41
CA ARG A 10 -8.24 -3.94 -10.83
C ARG A 10 -7.76 -2.95 -11.90
N GLU A 11 -7.10 -3.42 -12.96
CA GLU A 11 -6.59 -2.61 -14.08
C GLU A 11 -7.69 -2.13 -15.04
N THR A 12 -8.89 -2.70 -14.96
CA THR A 12 -10.00 -2.37 -15.87
C THR A 12 -11.16 -1.70 -15.15
N THR A 13 -11.06 -1.54 -13.83
CA THR A 13 -12.13 -1.01 -12.98
C THR A 13 -11.67 0.22 -12.19
N PRO A 14 -12.51 1.26 -12.08
CA PRO A 14 -12.18 2.43 -11.29
C PRO A 14 -12.13 2.05 -9.81
N SER A 15 -11.35 2.82 -9.04
CA SER A 15 -11.34 2.68 -7.59
C SER A 15 -12.75 2.89 -7.01
N PRO A 16 -13.21 2.00 -6.12
CA PRO A 16 -14.50 2.13 -5.47
C PRO A 16 -14.54 3.25 -4.42
N LEU A 17 -13.40 3.59 -3.78
CA LEU A 17 -13.34 4.71 -2.84
C LEU A 17 -12.48 5.85 -3.40
N SER A 18 -12.95 7.07 -3.16
CA SER A 18 -12.18 8.30 -3.38
C SER A 18 -12.09 9.10 -2.08
N ASN A 19 -10.99 9.84 -1.92
CA ASN A 19 -10.78 10.80 -0.81
C ASN A 19 -10.69 10.22 0.61
N LEU A 20 -10.36 8.93 0.77
CA LEU A 20 -10.14 8.35 2.08
C LEU A 20 -8.70 8.59 2.54
N GLU A 21 -8.49 9.28 3.67
CA GLU A 21 -7.14 9.59 4.16
C GLU A 21 -6.47 8.43 4.91
N VAL A 22 -7.24 7.59 5.60
CA VAL A 22 -6.75 6.51 6.46
C VAL A 22 -7.52 5.22 6.22
N LEU A 23 -6.80 4.13 6.01
CA LEU A 23 -7.32 2.77 5.94
C LEU A 23 -6.68 1.91 7.02
N ASN A 24 -7.50 1.21 7.80
CA ASN A 24 -7.04 0.23 8.76
C ASN A 24 -7.59 -1.13 8.35
N PHE A 25 -6.68 -2.07 8.09
CA PHE A 25 -7.00 -3.44 7.79
C PHE A 25 -6.54 -4.31 8.96
N VAL A 26 -7.48 -5.00 9.59
CA VAL A 26 -7.19 -5.88 10.72
C VAL A 26 -7.49 -7.31 10.30
N CYS A 27 -6.50 -8.20 10.46
CA CYS A 27 -6.65 -9.61 10.16
C CYS A 27 -6.55 -10.44 11.44
N TYR A 28 -7.66 -11.09 11.81
CA TYR A 28 -7.76 -11.93 13.00
C TYR A 28 -7.58 -13.43 12.72
N ASP A 29 -7.62 -13.87 11.46
CA ASP A 29 -7.63 -15.28 11.08
C ASP A 29 -6.26 -15.82 10.62
N ARG A 30 -5.86 -16.97 11.19
CA ARG A 30 -4.82 -17.86 10.67
C ARG A 30 -5.46 -19.05 9.92
N PRO A 31 -4.91 -19.52 8.78
CA PRO A 31 -3.68 -19.10 8.12
C PRO A 31 -4.00 -18.36 6.82
N THR A 32 -4.18 -17.04 6.87
CA THR A 32 -4.30 -16.29 5.62
C THR A 32 -2.93 -16.18 4.94
N VAL A 33 -2.81 -16.86 3.79
CA VAL A 33 -1.63 -16.90 2.90
C VAL A 33 -1.57 -15.61 2.05
N PHE A 34 -1.51 -14.45 2.71
CA PHE A 34 -1.24 -13.19 2.01
C PHE A 34 0.05 -12.55 2.51
N THR A 35 0.75 -11.89 1.59
CA THR A 35 1.84 -11.00 1.93
C THR A 35 1.26 -9.64 2.32
N ILE A 36 1.88 -8.96 3.29
CA ILE A 36 1.48 -7.60 3.69
C ILE A 36 1.49 -6.67 2.46
N ALA A 37 2.47 -6.85 1.57
CA ALA A 37 2.54 -6.12 0.31
C ALA A 37 1.29 -6.32 -0.57
N LYS A 38 0.78 -7.54 -0.74
CA LYS A 38 -0.45 -7.78 -1.51
C LYS A 38 -1.70 -7.11 -0.89
N VAL A 39 -1.77 -7.06 0.44
CA VAL A 39 -2.84 -6.32 1.14
C VAL A 39 -2.72 -4.83 0.82
N VAL A 40 -1.54 -4.25 0.98
CA VAL A 40 -1.30 -2.82 0.74
C VAL A 40 -1.62 -2.46 -0.71
N ASP A 41 -1.18 -3.26 -1.69
CA ASP A 41 -1.49 -3.10 -3.11
C ASP A 41 -3.00 -3.07 -3.37
N SER A 42 -3.71 -4.04 -2.80
CA SER A 42 -5.15 -4.14 -2.96
C SER A 42 -5.89 -2.97 -2.31
N LEU A 43 -5.42 -2.50 -1.15
CA LEU A 43 -5.98 -1.34 -0.46
C LEU A 43 -5.70 -0.03 -1.20
N LEU A 44 -4.52 0.11 -1.81
CA LEU A 44 -4.20 1.26 -2.66
C LEU A 44 -5.03 1.24 -3.94
N TRP A 45 -5.34 0.08 -4.52
CA TRP A 45 -6.34 0.05 -5.58
C TRP A 45 -7.73 0.47 -5.08
N PHE A 46 -8.11 0.04 -3.88
CA PHE A 46 -9.41 0.36 -3.30
C PHE A 46 -9.57 1.86 -2.95
N ALA A 47 -8.47 2.54 -2.61
CA ALA A 47 -8.42 3.97 -2.31
C ALA A 47 -7.05 4.59 -2.75
N PRO A 48 -6.89 4.99 -4.02
CA PRO A 48 -5.60 5.29 -4.66
C PRO A 48 -4.82 6.50 -4.17
N HIS A 49 -5.27 7.17 -3.12
CA HIS A 49 -4.59 8.34 -2.53
C HIS A 49 -4.67 8.34 -1.01
N THR A 50 -4.89 7.18 -0.40
CA THR A 50 -4.87 7.07 1.05
C THR A 50 -3.49 7.45 1.60
N LYS A 51 -3.48 8.35 2.58
CA LYS A 51 -2.25 8.85 3.19
C LYS A 51 -1.67 7.84 4.17
N THR A 52 -2.52 7.05 4.84
CA THR A 52 -2.07 6.05 5.82
C THR A 52 -2.81 4.73 5.64
N ILE A 53 -2.06 3.64 5.47
CA ILE A 53 -2.58 2.27 5.55
C ILE A 53 -1.97 1.61 6.77
N SER A 54 -2.81 1.14 7.69
CA SER A 54 -2.40 0.28 8.80
C SER A 54 -2.84 -1.15 8.53
N VAL A 55 -1.94 -2.11 8.72
CA VAL A 55 -2.20 -3.54 8.61
C VAL A 55 -1.84 -4.17 9.95
N ASP A 56 -2.87 -4.52 10.72
CA ASP A 56 -2.75 -5.16 12.02
C ASP A 56 -2.95 -6.68 11.85
N LYS A 57 -1.99 -7.46 12.34
CA LYS A 57 -2.03 -8.93 12.29
C LYS A 57 -1.43 -9.50 13.56
N ASP A 58 -2.26 -10.19 14.34
CA ASP A 58 -1.89 -10.77 15.63
C ASP A 58 -1.15 -9.75 16.53
N GLU A 59 0.12 -9.99 16.87
CA GLU A 59 0.94 -9.19 17.77
C GLU A 59 1.75 -8.07 17.07
N PHE A 60 1.61 -7.96 15.74
CA PHE A 60 2.37 -6.98 14.95
C PHE A 60 1.47 -6.09 14.09
N SER A 61 1.96 -4.88 13.84
CA SER A 61 1.30 -3.92 12.95
C SER A 61 2.29 -3.25 12.02
N PHE A 62 1.86 -3.06 10.78
CA PHE A 62 2.55 -2.26 9.78
C PHE A 62 1.74 -1.00 9.50
N GLU A 63 2.38 0.16 9.53
CA GLU A 63 1.76 1.43 9.18
C GLU A 63 2.57 2.07 8.04
N PHE A 64 1.93 2.22 6.90
CA PHE A 64 2.48 2.80 5.68
C PHE A 64 1.92 4.20 5.51
N ARG A 65 2.79 5.21 5.57
CA ARG A 65 2.41 6.61 5.32
C ARG A 65 2.92 7.05 3.97
N PHE A 66 2.01 7.29 3.05
CA PHE A 66 2.28 7.67 1.67
C PHE A 66 2.33 9.19 1.54
N THR A 67 3.38 9.67 0.87
CA THR A 67 3.45 11.02 0.35
C THR A 67 3.33 10.93 -1.16
N TYR A 68 2.48 11.78 -1.73
CA TYR A 68 2.22 11.83 -3.15
C TYR A 68 2.76 13.13 -3.77
N LYS A 69 3.17 13.04 -5.03
CA LYS A 69 3.58 14.20 -5.84
C LYS A 69 2.40 15.16 -5.97
N LYS A 70 2.64 16.46 -5.80
CA LYS A 70 1.60 17.51 -5.90
C LYS A 70 1.00 17.63 -7.31
N GLN A 71 1.77 17.29 -8.34
CA GLN A 71 1.35 17.29 -9.74
C GLN A 71 1.94 16.06 -10.42
N LEU A 72 1.10 15.32 -11.15
CA LEU A 72 1.59 14.34 -12.11
C LEU A 72 1.70 15.02 -13.46
N ILE A 73 2.89 14.94 -14.05
CA ILE A 73 3.09 15.23 -15.46
C ILE A 73 3.19 13.88 -16.16
N TYR A 74 2.24 13.56 -17.03
CA TYR A 74 2.27 12.36 -17.88
C TYR A 74 2.16 12.83 -19.33
N GLU A 75 3.10 12.38 -20.18
CA GLU A 75 3.20 12.79 -21.59
C GLU A 75 3.19 14.32 -21.83
N GLY A 76 3.71 15.09 -20.88
CA GLY A 76 3.78 16.57 -20.97
C GLY A 76 2.53 17.31 -20.52
N GLU A 77 1.47 16.60 -20.10
CA GLU A 77 0.25 17.19 -19.56
C GLU A 77 0.11 17.00 -18.04
N ILE A 78 -0.53 17.97 -17.37
CA ILE A 78 -0.87 17.83 -15.95
C ILE A 78 -2.08 16.89 -15.85
N VAL A 79 -1.82 15.64 -15.51
CA VAL A 79 -2.88 14.63 -15.38
C VAL A 79 -3.36 14.58 -13.93
N SER A 80 -4.68 14.72 -13.71
CA SER A 80 -5.24 14.42 -12.40
C SER A 80 -5.17 12.90 -12.18
N CYS A 81 -4.36 12.43 -11.24
CA CYS A 81 -4.06 11.00 -10.99
C CYS A 81 -5.35 10.12 -10.76
N CYS A 82 -6.57 10.67 -10.70
CA CYS A 82 -7.56 10.13 -9.74
C CYS A 82 -9.03 9.99 -10.15
N LYS A 83 -9.51 10.36 -11.33
CA LYS A 83 -10.97 10.25 -11.62
C LYS A 83 -11.36 9.19 -12.63
N SER A 84 -10.44 8.71 -13.46
CA SER A 84 -10.78 7.89 -14.64
C SER A 84 -9.70 6.90 -15.07
N LEU A 85 -8.61 6.76 -14.30
CA LEU A 85 -7.48 5.90 -14.68
C LEU A 85 -7.32 4.71 -13.72
N PRO A 86 -6.91 3.53 -14.23
CA PRO A 86 -6.73 2.31 -13.45
C PRO A 86 -5.50 2.34 -12.51
N ILE A 87 -5.29 1.27 -11.72
CA ILE A 87 -4.28 1.06 -10.65
C ILE A 87 -2.94 1.77 -10.88
N SER A 88 -2.44 1.78 -12.11
CA SER A 88 -1.13 2.31 -12.48
C SER A 88 -0.93 3.78 -12.10
N CYS A 89 -1.99 4.52 -11.77
CA CYS A 89 -1.87 5.90 -11.35
C CYS A 89 -1.11 6.07 -10.02
N TRP A 90 -1.42 5.28 -8.98
CA TRP A 90 -0.87 5.51 -7.64
C TRP A 90 0.62 5.20 -7.58
N HIS A 91 1.09 4.15 -8.25
CA HIS A 91 2.51 3.82 -8.37
C HIS A 91 3.33 5.00 -8.87
N HIS A 92 2.80 5.73 -9.87
CA HIS A 92 3.49 6.87 -10.46
C HIS A 92 3.38 8.15 -9.61
N CYS A 93 2.30 8.31 -8.84
CA CYS A 93 2.11 9.48 -7.97
C CYS A 93 2.70 9.36 -6.56
N VAL A 94 3.08 8.18 -6.09
CA VAL A 94 3.83 8.05 -4.83
C VAL A 94 5.24 8.65 -4.97
N GLU A 95 5.60 9.51 -4.03
CA GLU A 95 6.92 10.15 -3.92
C GLU A 95 7.79 9.47 -2.86
N ALA A 96 7.17 9.12 -1.73
CA ALA A 96 7.86 8.51 -0.61
C ALA A 96 6.87 7.71 0.24
N VAL A 97 7.37 6.69 0.93
CA VAL A 97 6.60 5.92 1.90
C VAL A 97 7.38 5.81 3.21
N LYS A 98 6.79 6.24 4.31
CA LYS A 98 7.31 5.95 5.64
C LYS A 98 6.65 4.68 6.14
N VAL A 99 7.44 3.64 6.38
CA VAL A 99 6.95 2.38 6.93
C VAL A 99 7.30 2.33 8.40
N VAL A 100 6.31 2.04 9.23
CA VAL A 100 6.47 1.88 10.66
C VAL A 100 6.00 0.48 11.01
N PHE A 101 6.94 -0.35 11.46
CA PHE A 101 6.64 -1.65 12.01
C PHE A 101 6.57 -1.56 13.53
N LYS A 102 5.57 -2.19 14.14
CA LYS A 102 5.43 -2.29 15.60
C LYS A 102 5.20 -3.75 15.99
N GLU A 103 5.90 -4.19 17.03
CA GLU A 103 5.71 -5.50 17.66
C GLU A 103 5.89 -5.31 19.17
N GLY A 104 4.80 -5.48 19.92
CA GLY A 104 4.75 -5.10 21.34
C GLY A 104 5.19 -3.64 21.54
N SER A 105 6.25 -3.42 22.33
CA SER A 105 6.85 -2.10 22.56
C SER A 105 7.91 -1.70 21.52
N ASN A 106 8.37 -2.66 20.70
CA ASN A 106 9.40 -2.41 19.69
C ASN A 106 8.81 -1.68 18.48
N LYS A 107 9.54 -0.69 17.97
CA LYS A 107 9.13 0.11 16.83
C LYS A 107 10.30 0.38 15.91
N ILE A 108 10.17 -0.04 14.66
CA ILE A 108 11.19 0.17 13.62
C ILE A 108 10.60 1.04 12.52
N ARG A 109 11.39 1.96 11.99
CA ARG A 109 10.95 2.95 11.00
C ARG A 109 11.85 2.90 9.77
N TYR A 110 11.24 2.89 8.60
CA TYR A 110 11.91 2.99 7.31
C TYR A 110 11.34 4.17 6.53
N THR A 111 12.16 4.79 5.69
CA THR A 111 11.72 5.78 4.72
C THR A 111 12.17 5.31 3.35
N LEU A 112 11.20 5.00 2.50
CA LEU A 112 11.40 4.49 1.15
C LEU A 112 11.18 5.65 0.16
N LYS A 113 12.08 5.75 -0.82
CA LYS A 113 12.08 6.77 -1.88
C LYS A 113 12.68 6.16 -3.14
N GLY A 114 12.42 6.77 -4.29
CA GLY A 114 12.97 6.33 -5.57
C GLY A 114 11.89 5.87 -6.54
N ALA A 115 12.31 5.34 -7.69
CA ALA A 115 11.40 4.78 -8.69
C ALA A 115 10.92 3.37 -8.32
N ASP A 116 11.65 2.69 -7.43
CA ASP A 116 11.51 1.29 -7.02
C ASP A 116 10.87 1.13 -5.63
N ILE A 117 10.07 2.12 -5.20
CA ILE A 117 9.45 2.14 -3.87
C ILE A 117 8.63 0.87 -3.61
N TRP A 118 7.98 0.33 -4.64
CA TRP A 118 7.14 -0.85 -4.48
C TRP A 118 7.97 -2.11 -4.26
N GLU A 119 9.04 -2.30 -5.03
CA GLU A 119 9.99 -3.39 -4.84
C GLU A 119 10.62 -3.34 -3.44
N GLN A 120 10.92 -2.13 -2.94
CA GLN A 120 11.39 -1.92 -1.58
C GLN A 120 10.32 -2.32 -0.53
N ILE A 121 9.05 -1.99 -0.74
CA ILE A 121 7.94 -2.40 0.15
C ILE A 121 7.81 -3.92 0.16
N VAL A 122 7.80 -4.57 -1.01
CA VAL A 122 7.71 -6.03 -1.14
C VAL A 122 8.86 -6.69 -0.40
N THR A 123 10.09 -6.29 -0.68
CA THR A 123 11.30 -6.83 -0.05
C THR A 123 11.27 -6.67 1.46
N LEU A 124 10.90 -5.47 1.95
CA LEU A 124 10.81 -5.18 3.38
C LEU A 124 9.77 -6.08 4.07
N CYS A 125 8.60 -6.25 3.45
CA CYS A 125 7.53 -7.10 3.99
C CYS A 125 7.94 -8.58 4.01
N GLU A 126 8.59 -9.07 2.96
CA GLU A 126 9.03 -10.47 2.86
C GLU A 126 10.13 -10.81 3.87
N VAL A 127 11.12 -9.94 4.03
CA VAL A 127 12.19 -10.10 5.03
C VAL A 127 11.59 -10.22 6.43
N TRP A 128 10.62 -9.36 6.76
CA TRP A 128 9.91 -9.42 8.04
C TRP A 128 9.10 -10.70 8.24
N GLN A 129 8.35 -11.12 7.22
CA GLN A 129 7.55 -12.34 7.30
C GLN A 129 8.44 -13.59 7.50
N ARG A 130 9.63 -13.63 6.89
CA ARG A 130 10.61 -14.71 7.09
C ARG A 130 11.18 -14.71 8.51
N MET A 131 11.55 -13.55 9.06
CA MET A 131 12.05 -13.43 10.44
C MET A 131 11.06 -13.94 11.49
N LYS A 132 9.76 -13.96 11.20
CA LYS A 132 8.71 -14.44 12.11
C LYS A 132 8.30 -15.89 11.90
N SER A 133 8.67 -16.49 10.78
CA SER A 133 8.36 -17.89 10.48
C SER A 133 9.48 -18.85 10.92
N THR A 134 10.52 -18.34 11.58
CA THR A 134 11.68 -19.08 12.10
C THR A 134 11.68 -19.00 13.62
#